data_AF-A0A815E1L0-F1
#
_entry.id   AF-A0A815E1L0-F1
#
_cell.length_a   1.000
_cell.length_b   1.000
_cell.length_c   1.000
_cell.angle_alpha   90.00
_cell.angle_beta   90.00
_cell.angle_gamma   90.00
#
_symmetry.space_group_name_H-M   'P 1'
#
loop_
_entity.id
_entity.type
_entity.pdbx_description
1 polymer ?
#
loop_
_entity_poly.entity_id
_entity_poly.type
_entity_poly.pdbx_seq_one_letter_code
_entity_poly.pdbx_strand_id
1 'polypeptide(L)' 'NGWTIGEKLRVTPDDTGRVPVEGTLIAADNHEIVLRLSDTKAGNINAHFPQAGFDVIRA' A
#
# COMPACT_ATOMS: atom_id res chain seq x y z
N ASN A 1 2.22 -8.40 10.68
CA ASN A 1 3.19 -7.88 9.68
C ASN A 1 4.26 -6.94 10.25
N GLY A 2 4.12 -6.39 11.47
CA GLY A 2 5.21 -5.62 12.12
C GLY A 2 5.60 -4.35 11.38
N TRP A 3 4.65 -3.72 10.69
CA TRP A 3 4.86 -2.46 10.00
C TRP A 3 4.71 -1.26 10.95
N THR A 4 5.33 -0.15 10.59
CA THR A 4 5.35 1.12 11.29
C THR A 4 4.76 2.20 10.39
N ILE A 5 3.85 3.00 10.93
CA ILE A 5 3.31 4.16 10.22
C ILE A 5 4.46 5.09 9.80
N GLY A 6 4.42 5.55 8.55
CA GLY A 6 5.45 6.36 7.93
C GLY A 6 6.51 5.58 7.15
N GLU A 7 6.56 4.25 7.25
CA GLU A 7 7.47 3.47 6.42
C GLU A 7 6.96 3.33 4.98
N LYS A 8 7.88 3.14 4.02
CA LYS A 8 7.52 2.88 2.63
C LYS A 8 7.22 1.41 2.43
N LEU A 9 6.07 1.13 1.85
CA LEU A 9 5.63 -0.21 1.49
C LEU A 9 5.31 -0.28 0.00
N ARG A 10 5.41 -1.49 -0.52
CA ARG A 10 4.98 -1.90 -1.85
C ARG A 10 3.89 -2.95 -1.72
N VAL A 11 2.78 -2.72 -2.41
CA VAL A 11 1.61 -3.59 -2.45
C VAL A 11 1.46 -4.13 -3.86
N THR A 12 1.43 -5.44 -4.03
CA THR A 12 1.31 -6.08 -5.35
C THR A 12 0.18 -7.11 -5.29
N PRO A 13 -0.78 -7.12 -6.24
CA PRO A 13 -1.74 -8.22 -6.33
C PRO A 13 -1.01 -9.57 -6.38
N ASP A 14 -1.48 -10.56 -5.63
CA ASP A 14 -0.89 -11.90 -5.61
C ASP A 14 -1.39 -12.79 -6.76
N ASP A 15 -2.35 -12.30 -7.55
CA ASP A 15 -2.97 -13.01 -8.66
C ASP A 15 -2.44 -12.52 -10.03
N THR A 16 -3.26 -11.85 -10.82
CA THR A 16 -3.01 -11.43 -12.20
C THR A 16 -2.70 -9.94 -12.28
N GLY A 17 -2.05 -9.53 -13.36
CA GLY A 17 -1.68 -8.11 -13.56
C GLY A 17 -0.48 -7.66 -12.72
N ARG A 18 -0.32 -8.10 -11.46
CA ARG A 18 0.84 -7.91 -10.56
C ARG A 18 1.54 -6.55 -10.68
N VAL A 19 0.78 -5.49 -10.91
CA VAL A 19 1.33 -4.13 -11.00
C VAL A 19 1.46 -3.61 -9.58
N PRO A 20 2.68 -3.26 -9.14
CA PRO A 20 2.90 -2.79 -7.78
C PRO A 20 2.41 -1.36 -7.58
N VAL A 21 1.97 -1.07 -6.37
CA VAL A 21 1.74 0.28 -5.86
C VAL A 21 2.68 0.53 -4.69
N GLU A 22 3.47 1.60 -4.78
CA GLU A 22 4.44 1.99 -3.75
C GLU A 22 4.01 3.30 -3.09
N GLY A 23 4.08 3.35 -1.77
CA GLY A 23 3.62 4.51 -1.01
C GLY A 23 4.02 4.47 0.45
N THR A 24 3.64 5.52 1.18
CA THR A 24 3.92 5.62 2.61
C THR A 24 2.76 5.07 3.42
N LEU A 25 3.01 4.13 4.33
CA LEU A 25 1.97 3.58 5.19
C LEU A 25 1.41 4.66 6.12
N ILE A 26 0.09 4.88 6.09
CA ILE A 26 -0.58 5.85 6.95
C ILE A 26 -1.64 5.23 7.88
N ALA A 27 -2.12 4.04 7.56
CA ALA A 27 -2.98 3.25 8.43
C ALA A 27 -2.88 1.76 8.08
N ALA A 28 -3.05 0.89 9.07
CA ALA A 28 -3.20 -0.55 8.88
C ALA A 28 -4.04 -1.12 10.02
N ASP A 29 -4.90 -2.07 9.70
CA ASP A 29 -5.56 -2.93 10.68
C ASP A 29 -5.39 -4.42 10.31
N ASN A 30 -6.28 -5.30 10.74
CA ASN A 30 -6.19 -6.73 10.43
C ASN A 30 -6.68 -7.10 9.02
N HIS A 31 -7.36 -6.21 8.31
CA HIS A 31 -7.99 -6.46 7.01
C HIS A 31 -7.47 -5.54 5.91
N GLU A 32 -7.05 -4.32 6.26
CA GLU A 32 -6.72 -3.28 5.30
C GLU A 32 -5.36 -2.63 5.60
N ILE A 33 -4.73 -2.11 4.54
CA ILE A 33 -3.67 -1.11 4.62
C ILE A 33 -4.01 0.10 3.77
N VAL A 34 -3.53 1.26 4.20
CA VAL A 34 -3.71 2.52 3.48
C VAL A 34 -2.34 3.15 3.21
N LEU A 35 -2.05 3.37 1.93
CA LEU A 35 -0.84 4.04 1.48
C LEU A 35 -1.14 5.47 1.02
N ARG A 36 -0.31 6.42 1.43
CA ARG A 36 -0.23 7.75 0.85
C ARG A 36 0.62 7.70 -0.42
N LEU A 37 0.03 8.12 -1.53
CA LEU A 37 0.69 8.29 -2.83
C LEU A 37 0.80 9.77 -3.15
N SER A 38 1.92 10.19 -3.72
CA SER A 38 2.08 11.55 -4.25
C SER A 38 2.07 11.50 -5.77
N ASP A 39 1.06 12.12 -6.38
CA ASP A 39 0.89 12.23 -7.82
C ASP A 39 0.95 13.71 -8.25
N THR A 40 1.58 13.98 -9.39
CA THR A 40 1.79 15.35 -9.87
C THR A 40 0.53 16.02 -10.39
N LYS A 41 -0.50 15.26 -10.76
CA LYS A 41 -1.77 15.77 -11.29
C LYS A 41 -2.88 15.70 -10.25
N ALA A 42 -2.94 14.63 -9.47
CA ALA A 42 -3.99 14.38 -8.49
C ALA A 42 -3.60 14.77 -7.05
N GLY A 43 -2.34 15.15 -6.81
CA GLY A 43 -1.84 15.51 -5.50
C GLY A 43 -1.66 14.29 -4.60
N ASN A 44 -1.92 14.45 -3.30
CA ASN A 44 -1.77 13.38 -2.33
C ASN A 44 -3.05 12.53 -2.25
N ILE A 45 -2.94 11.24 -2.58
CA ILE A 45 -4.05 10.28 -2.57
C ILE A 45 -3.83 9.24 -1.48
N ASN A 46 -4.91 8.77 -0.86
CA ASN A 46 -4.90 7.61 0.01
C ASN A 46 -5.44 6.40 -0.76
N ALA A 47 -4.59 5.42 -1.03
CA ALA A 47 -4.96 4.17 -1.68
C ALA A 47 -5.20 3.10 -0.62
N HIS A 48 -6.35 2.44 -0.73
CA HIS A 48 -6.88 1.46 0.20
C HIS A 48 -6.74 0.05 -0.40
N PHE A 49 -6.16 -0.88 0.35
CA PHE A 49 -5.95 -2.25 -0.10
C PHE A 49 -6.38 -3.26 0.97
N PRO A 50 -7.21 -4.26 0.62
CA PRO A 50 -7.33 -5.46 1.42
C PRO A 50 -5.95 -6.11 1.58
N GLN A 51 -5.65 -6.67 2.76
CA GLN A 51 -4.43 -7.45 2.95
C GLN A 51 -4.53 -8.83 2.28
N ALA A 52 -5.75 -9.39 2.19
CA ALA A 52 -5.98 -10.62 1.46
C ALA A 52 -5.90 -10.37 -0.06
N GLY A 53 -5.17 -11.20 -0.78
CA GLY A 53 -4.98 -11.06 -2.23
C GLY A 53 -3.82 -10.14 -2.63
N PHE A 54 -3.02 -9.67 -1.67
CA PHE A 54 -1.90 -8.77 -1.93
C PHE A 54 -0.63 -9.15 -1.17
N ASP A 55 0.48 -9.20 -1.89
CA ASP A 55 1.81 -9.23 -1.32
C ASP A 55 2.19 -7.82 -0.85
N VAL A 56 2.50 -7.68 0.44
CA VAL A 56 2.92 -6.40 1.04
C VAL A 56 4.32 -6.52 1.61
N ILE A 57 5.26 -5.79 1.00
CA ILE A 57 6.67 -5.82 1.37
C ILE A 57 7.19 -4.41 1.64
N ARG A 58 8.32 -4.33 2.35
CA ARG A 58 9.09 -3.08 2.49
C ARG A 58 9.67 -2.71 1.13
N ALA A 59 9.54 -1.44 0.77
CA ALA A 59 10.10 -0.87 -0.46
C ALA A 59 11.56 -0.47 -0.26
#